data_AF-A0A443SBA1-F1
#
_entry.id   AF-A0A443SBA1-F1
#
_cell.length_a   1.000
_cell.length_b   1.000
_cell.length_c   1.000
_cell.angle_alpha   90.00
_cell.angle_beta   90.00
_cell.angle_gamma   90.00
#
_symmetry.space_group_name_H-M   'P 1'
#
loop_
_entity.id
_entity.type
_entity.pdbx_description
1 polymer ?
#
loop_
_entity_poly.entity_id
_entity_poly.type
_entity_poly.pdbx_seq_one_letter_code
_entity_poly.pdbx_strand_id
1 'polypeptide(L)'
;MAPAHVKPEYKFENGLCLIFNHKLYHPKFGNGLREREGTEADVRALTDYFKESGFTVKDFHDQTVKEIKQLLNDYAQNKYKLKCDILVTVVLTHGGEDKLYAYDDPYNLDVLYKPFLPQNCELLKNKPKVFLISACQGKKRDKGISYDFSKVPLNAPTDDDYLVIMSAVPGFEAFRHNHQGTFAKAENLD
;
A
#
# COMPACT_ATOMS: atom_id res chain seq x y z
N MET A 1 13.14 -27.28 -23.57
CA MET A 1 13.93 -26.89 -22.38
C MET A 1 13.27 -25.66 -21.79
N ALA A 2 12.75 -25.74 -20.57
CA ALA A 2 12.27 -24.54 -19.87
C ALA A 2 13.47 -23.60 -19.66
N PRO A 3 13.33 -22.28 -19.88
CA PRO A 3 14.43 -21.36 -19.61
C PRO A 3 14.80 -21.50 -18.12
N ALA A 4 16.09 -21.72 -17.86
CA ALA A 4 16.61 -21.73 -16.50
C ALA A 4 16.16 -20.43 -15.82
N HIS A 5 15.52 -20.53 -14.66
CA HIS A 5 15.20 -19.35 -13.84
C HIS A 5 16.51 -18.60 -13.57
N VAL A 6 16.74 -17.52 -14.30
CA VAL A 6 17.87 -16.63 -14.06
C VAL A 6 17.62 -15.99 -12.71
N LYS A 7 18.50 -16.25 -11.75
CA LYS A 7 18.44 -15.60 -10.45
C LYS A 7 18.65 -14.10 -10.69
N PRO A 8 17.70 -13.23 -10.32
CA PRO A 8 17.90 -11.80 -10.51
C PRO A 8 19.10 -11.33 -9.67
N GLU A 9 20.02 -10.60 -10.31
CA GLU A 9 21.21 -10.02 -9.67
C GLU A 9 20.92 -8.70 -8.94
N TYR A 10 19.66 -8.27 -8.94
CA TYR A 10 19.27 -7.00 -8.34
C TYR A 10 19.57 -6.99 -6.83
N LYS A 11 20.46 -6.10 -6.41
CA LYS A 11 20.76 -5.77 -5.01
C LYS A 11 20.38 -4.31 -4.79
N PHE A 12 19.64 -4.04 -3.72
CA PHE A 12 19.39 -2.67 -3.27
C PHE A 12 20.25 -2.39 -2.04
N GLU A 13 20.68 -1.13 -1.89
CA GLU A 13 21.36 -0.66 -0.68
C GLU A 13 20.49 0.35 0.08
N ASN A 14 19.59 1.02 -0.63
CA ASN A 14 18.77 2.11 -0.09
C ASN A 14 17.29 1.83 -0.33
N GLY A 15 16.66 1.06 0.56
CA GLY A 15 15.22 0.84 0.54
C GLY A 15 14.45 1.98 1.23
N LEU A 16 13.35 2.43 0.64
CA LEU A 16 12.42 3.37 1.27
C LEU A 16 11.06 2.70 1.45
N CYS A 17 10.52 2.73 2.67
CA CYS A 17 9.17 2.26 2.98
C CYS A 17 8.32 3.42 3.51
N LEU A 18 7.24 3.73 2.82
CA LEU A 18 6.25 4.75 3.22
C LEU A 18 4.99 4.02 3.69
N ILE A 19 4.58 4.23 4.94
CA ILE A 19 3.38 3.61 5.51
C ILE A 19 2.32 4.71 5.72
N PHE A 20 1.19 4.60 5.03
CA PHE A 20 0.01 5.43 5.25
C PHE A 20 -0.99 4.66 6.09
N ASN A 21 -1.12 5.06 7.35
CA ASN A 21 -2.00 4.42 8.32
C ASN A 21 -3.23 5.29 8.60
N HIS A 22 -4.40 4.81 8.17
CA HIS A 22 -5.67 5.47 8.43
C HIS A 22 -6.46 4.66 9.47
N LYS A 23 -6.50 5.23 10.68
CA LYS A 23 -7.24 4.72 11.81
C LYS A 23 -8.57 5.45 11.97
N LEU A 24 -8.49 6.78 11.96
CA LEU A 24 -9.61 7.68 12.17
C LEU A 24 -10.07 8.30 10.86
N TYR A 25 -11.34 8.67 10.83
CA TYR A 25 -11.99 9.28 9.66
C TYR A 25 -12.84 10.44 10.14
N HIS A 26 -12.90 11.50 9.34
CA HIS A 26 -13.59 12.71 9.71
C HIS A 26 -15.09 12.42 9.91
N PRO A 27 -15.72 12.78 11.03
CA PRO A 27 -17.10 12.37 11.33
C PRO A 27 -18.14 12.78 10.29
N LYS A 28 -17.92 13.90 9.58
CA LYS A 28 -18.84 14.40 8.54
C LYS A 28 -18.47 13.97 7.11
N PHE A 29 -17.19 13.72 6.84
CA PHE A 29 -16.67 13.54 5.47
C PHE A 29 -16.15 12.11 5.23
N GLY A 30 -15.71 11.44 6.28
CA GLY A 30 -15.29 10.05 6.33
C GLY A 30 -16.40 9.02 6.13
N ASN A 31 -17.53 9.42 5.54
CA ASN A 31 -18.59 8.52 5.05
C ASN A 31 -19.14 7.52 6.08
N GLY A 32 -19.16 7.89 7.37
CA GLY A 32 -19.63 7.01 8.44
C GLY A 32 -18.74 5.78 8.69
N LEU A 33 -17.48 5.82 8.23
CA LEU A 33 -16.53 4.75 8.46
C LEU A 33 -16.16 4.64 9.94
N ARG A 34 -16.13 3.40 10.42
CA ARG A 34 -15.70 3.06 11.78
C ARG A 34 -14.19 3.22 11.94
N GLU A 35 -13.75 3.45 13.17
CA GLU A 35 -12.34 3.41 13.53
C GLU A 35 -11.71 2.05 13.19
N ARG A 36 -10.45 2.07 12.72
CA ARG A 36 -9.67 0.86 12.44
C ARG A 36 -8.81 0.46 13.64
N GLU A 37 -9.44 -0.02 14.72
CA GLU A 37 -8.75 -0.55 15.91
C GLU A 37 -7.76 -1.68 15.59
N GLY A 38 -6.52 -1.59 16.06
CA GLY A 38 -5.49 -2.62 15.84
C GLY A 38 -4.60 -2.38 14.62
N THR A 39 -4.83 -1.32 13.85
CA THR A 39 -3.97 -0.96 12.70
C THR A 39 -2.57 -0.55 13.15
N GLU A 40 -2.42 -0.12 14.41
CA GLU A 40 -1.14 0.23 15.00
C GLU A 40 -0.27 -1.00 15.26
N ALA A 41 -0.87 -2.17 15.49
CA ALA A 41 -0.14 -3.43 15.54
C ALA A 41 0.46 -3.75 14.16
N ASP A 42 -0.30 -3.53 13.09
CA ASP A 42 0.19 -3.66 11.71
C ASP A 42 1.35 -2.70 11.43
N VAL A 43 1.22 -1.41 11.81
CA VAL A 43 2.31 -0.42 11.64
C VAL A 43 3.59 -0.85 12.35
N ARG A 44 3.49 -1.32 13.60
CA ARG A 44 4.67 -1.82 14.35
C ARG A 44 5.33 -2.99 13.65
N ALA A 45 4.56 -4.04 13.35
CA ALA A 45 5.09 -5.24 12.71
C ALA A 45 5.75 -4.94 11.36
N LEU A 46 5.12 -4.11 10.52
CA LEU A 46 5.67 -3.71 9.23
C LEU A 46 6.93 -2.86 9.40
N THR A 47 6.93 -1.93 10.36
CA THR A 47 8.09 -1.07 10.63
C THR A 47 9.30 -1.89 11.05
N ASP A 48 9.11 -2.84 11.96
CA ASP A 48 10.19 -3.71 12.44
C ASP A 48 10.73 -4.56 11.29
N TYR A 49 9.84 -5.23 10.54
CA TYR A 49 10.22 -6.05 9.39
C TYR A 49 11.02 -5.27 8.32
N PHE A 50 10.53 -4.10 7.91
CA PHE A 50 11.19 -3.32 6.86
C PHE A 50 12.52 -2.73 7.34
N LYS A 51 12.61 -2.29 8.61
CA LYS A 51 13.88 -1.84 9.18
C LYS A 51 14.91 -2.96 9.25
N GLU A 52 14.52 -4.15 9.72
CA GLU A 52 15.38 -5.34 9.73
C GLU A 52 15.83 -5.73 8.31
N SER A 53 14.99 -5.46 7.31
CA SER A 53 15.28 -5.68 5.89
C SER A 53 16.08 -4.55 5.24
N GLY A 54 16.59 -3.57 6.01
CA GLY A 54 17.46 -2.50 5.52
C GLY A 54 16.73 -1.29 4.89
N PHE A 55 15.43 -1.13 5.14
CA PHE A 55 14.68 0.03 4.67
C PHE A 55 14.72 1.19 5.65
N THR A 56 14.75 2.40 5.12
CA THR A 56 14.29 3.59 5.85
C THR A 56 12.77 3.59 5.86
N VAL A 57 12.16 3.54 7.04
CA VAL A 57 10.70 3.51 7.20
C VAL A 57 10.19 4.89 7.66
N LYS A 58 9.10 5.35 7.03
CA LYS A 58 8.34 6.55 7.42
C LYS A 58 6.86 6.23 7.45
N ASP A 59 6.22 6.47 8.59
CA ASP A 59 4.79 6.28 8.78
C ASP A 59 4.06 7.62 8.94
N PHE A 60 2.87 7.70 8.32
CA PHE A 60 2.00 8.86 8.32
C PHE A 60 0.62 8.43 8.77
N HIS A 61 0.01 9.20 9.65
CA HIS A 61 -1.26 8.82 10.30
C HIS A 61 -2.36 9.79 9.89
N ASP A 62 -3.53 9.22 9.58
CA ASP A 62 -4.79 9.95 9.36
C ASP A 62 -4.63 11.18 8.45
N GLN A 63 -3.83 11.02 7.40
CA GLN A 63 -3.60 12.09 6.42
C GLN A 63 -4.86 12.35 5.61
N THR A 64 -5.08 13.60 5.25
CA THR A 64 -6.06 14.01 4.23
C THR A 64 -5.60 13.61 2.84
N VAL A 65 -6.52 13.54 1.86
CA VAL A 65 -6.17 13.28 0.45
C VAL A 65 -5.13 14.30 -0.05
N LYS A 66 -5.24 15.56 0.37
CA LYS A 66 -4.32 16.63 0.00
C LYS A 66 -2.91 16.37 0.55
N GLU A 67 -2.80 15.98 1.81
CA GLU A 67 -1.51 15.68 2.45
C GLU A 67 -0.86 14.44 1.85
N ILE A 68 -1.62 13.37 1.59
CA ILE A 68 -1.12 12.17 0.88
C ILE A 68 -0.50 12.56 -0.45
N LYS A 69 -1.24 13.32 -1.29
CA LYS A 69 -0.75 13.80 -2.59
C LYS A 69 0.53 14.63 -2.44
N GLN A 70 0.58 15.52 -1.45
CA GLN A 70 1.75 16.36 -1.22
C GLN A 70 2.98 15.53 -0.82
N LEU A 71 2.83 14.62 0.14
CA LEU A 71 3.89 13.73 0.60
C LEU A 71 4.46 12.90 -0.55
N LEU A 72 3.60 12.22 -1.31
CA LEU A 72 4.02 11.39 -2.44
C LEU A 72 4.76 12.22 -3.50
N ASN A 73 4.27 13.42 -3.82
CA ASN A 73 4.96 14.33 -4.73
C ASN A 73 6.31 14.80 -4.17
N ASP A 74 6.42 15.07 -2.88
CA ASP A 74 7.68 15.51 -2.26
C ASP A 74 8.75 14.42 -2.30
N TYR A 75 8.36 13.15 -2.11
CA TYR A 75 9.25 12.01 -2.32
C TYR A 75 9.60 11.80 -3.79
N ALA A 76 8.63 11.89 -4.69
CA ALA A 76 8.85 11.75 -6.13
C ALA A 76 9.83 12.81 -6.69
N GLN A 77 9.72 14.04 -6.20
CA GLN A 77 10.60 15.17 -6.54
C GLN A 77 11.92 15.18 -5.74
N ASN A 78 12.16 14.14 -4.94
CA ASN A 78 13.36 13.99 -4.11
C ASN A 78 13.69 15.23 -3.25
N LYS A 79 12.68 15.90 -2.68
CA LYS A 79 12.89 17.09 -1.83
C LYS A 79 13.76 16.81 -0.60
N TYR A 80 13.76 15.56 -0.16
CA TYR A 80 14.52 15.07 1.00
C TYR A 80 15.95 14.62 0.66
N LYS A 81 16.39 14.75 -0.60
CA LYS A 81 17.76 14.42 -1.06
C LYS A 81 18.17 12.98 -0.72
N LEU A 82 17.29 12.04 -1.00
CA LEU A 82 17.47 10.61 -0.74
C LEU A 82 18.21 9.93 -1.90
N LYS A 83 18.91 8.84 -1.56
CA LYS A 83 19.16 7.73 -2.49
C LYS A 83 18.07 6.70 -2.23
N CYS A 84 17.49 6.14 -3.29
CA CYS A 84 16.45 5.15 -3.19
C CYS A 84 16.56 4.19 -4.37
N ASP A 85 16.72 2.92 -4.07
CA ASP A 85 16.88 1.85 -5.06
C ASP A 85 15.54 1.12 -5.25
N ILE A 86 14.75 1.01 -4.19
CA ILE A 86 13.43 0.39 -4.18
C ILE A 86 12.48 1.18 -3.27
N LEU A 87 11.27 1.42 -3.78
CA LEU A 87 10.18 2.03 -3.00
C LEU A 87 9.16 0.96 -2.63
N VAL A 88 8.80 0.88 -1.35
CA VAL A 88 7.62 0.18 -0.87
C VAL A 88 6.65 1.21 -0.28
N THR A 89 5.41 1.20 -0.73
CA THR A 89 4.33 2.03 -0.17
C THR A 89 3.28 1.11 0.42
N VAL A 90 3.09 1.17 1.73
CA VAL A 90 2.07 0.41 2.44
C VAL A 90 0.89 1.33 2.75
N VAL A 91 -0.33 0.91 2.46
CA VAL A 91 -1.54 1.64 2.83
C VAL A 91 -2.45 0.76 3.66
N LEU A 92 -2.75 1.22 4.87
CA LEU A 92 -3.62 0.56 5.83
C LEU A 92 -4.86 1.43 6.01
N THR A 93 -5.99 1.07 5.39
CA THR A 93 -7.19 1.92 5.41
C THR A 93 -8.47 1.11 5.20
N HIS A 94 -9.62 1.78 5.26
CA HIS A 94 -10.84 1.26 4.66
C HIS A 94 -10.78 1.43 3.14
N GLY A 95 -11.50 0.59 2.43
CA GLY A 95 -11.68 0.74 0.99
C GLY A 95 -13.11 0.42 0.57
N GLY A 96 -13.36 0.65 -0.71
CA GLY A 96 -14.57 0.27 -1.44
C GLY A 96 -14.19 0.00 -2.89
N GLU A 97 -15.16 -0.27 -3.76
CA GLU A 97 -14.92 -0.52 -5.19
C GLU A 97 -13.97 0.55 -5.79
N ASP A 98 -12.71 0.15 -5.98
CA ASP A 98 -11.60 0.92 -6.54
C ASP A 98 -11.18 2.20 -5.78
N LYS A 99 -11.59 2.33 -4.52
CA LYS A 99 -11.31 3.50 -3.69
C LYS A 99 -10.63 3.13 -2.37
N LEU A 100 -9.69 3.98 -1.99
CA LEU A 100 -9.06 4.00 -0.68
C LEU A 100 -9.57 5.21 0.08
N TYR A 101 -9.63 5.13 1.41
CA TYR A 101 -10.08 6.26 2.22
C TYR A 101 -8.91 6.97 2.90
N ALA A 102 -8.87 8.29 2.77
CA ALA A 102 -8.05 9.15 3.61
C ALA A 102 -8.89 9.57 4.83
N TYR A 103 -8.35 10.45 5.67
CA TYR A 103 -9.09 10.98 6.81
C TYR A 103 -10.34 11.76 6.39
N ASP A 104 -10.24 12.59 5.36
CA ASP A 104 -11.31 13.47 4.89
C ASP A 104 -12.16 12.81 3.79
N ASP A 105 -11.54 12.31 2.73
CA ASP A 105 -12.23 11.88 1.51
C ASP A 105 -11.65 10.58 0.91
N PRO A 106 -12.43 9.86 0.09
CA PRO A 106 -11.90 8.75 -0.69
C PRO A 106 -11.02 9.23 -1.86
N TYR A 107 -10.09 8.39 -2.26
CA TYR A 107 -9.21 8.61 -3.40
C TYR A 107 -8.97 7.31 -4.18
N ASN A 108 -8.62 7.46 -5.46
CA ASN A 108 -8.34 6.34 -6.35
C ASN A 108 -6.91 5.84 -6.16
N LEU A 109 -6.67 4.58 -6.48
CA LEU A 109 -5.35 3.96 -6.36
C LEU A 109 -4.24 4.70 -7.12
N ASP A 110 -4.59 5.36 -8.22
CA ASP A 110 -3.68 6.12 -9.07
C ASP A 110 -2.96 7.27 -8.36
N VAL A 111 -3.55 7.81 -7.30
CA VAL A 111 -2.90 8.80 -6.44
C VAL A 111 -1.59 8.27 -5.86
N LEU A 112 -1.51 6.97 -5.56
CA LEU A 112 -0.32 6.37 -4.96
C LEU A 112 0.84 6.22 -5.94
N TYR A 113 0.56 5.78 -7.17
CA TYR A 113 1.62 5.36 -8.10
C TYR A 113 1.95 6.40 -9.18
N LYS A 114 1.01 7.28 -9.55
CA LYS A 114 1.22 8.30 -10.59
C LYS A 114 2.39 9.26 -10.31
N PRO A 115 2.64 9.71 -9.05
CA PRO A 115 3.80 10.53 -8.75
C PRO A 115 5.13 9.85 -9.11
N PHE A 116 5.19 8.53 -9.06
CA PHE A 116 6.42 7.77 -9.27
C PHE A 116 6.64 7.29 -10.71
N LEU A 117 5.76 7.65 -11.65
CA LEU A 117 5.93 7.30 -13.07
C LEU A 117 7.29 7.75 -13.60
N PRO A 118 7.89 7.06 -14.60
CA PRO A 118 9.21 7.40 -15.15
C PRO A 118 9.38 8.88 -15.52
N GLN A 119 8.34 9.50 -16.06
CA GLN A 119 8.31 10.91 -16.46
C GLN A 119 8.18 11.90 -15.28
N ASN A 120 7.75 11.42 -14.11
CA ASN A 120 7.46 12.24 -12.94
C ASN A 120 8.52 12.08 -11.83
N CYS A 121 9.24 10.95 -11.80
CA CYS A 121 10.19 10.62 -10.74
C CYS A 121 11.48 10.00 -11.29
N GLU A 122 12.49 10.84 -11.52
CA GLU A 122 13.81 10.39 -11.97
C GLU A 122 14.52 9.52 -10.91
N LEU A 123 14.28 9.77 -9.61
CA LEU A 123 14.88 9.02 -8.50
C LEU A 123 14.61 7.51 -8.59
N LEU A 124 13.40 7.14 -9.04
CA LEU A 124 12.88 5.77 -9.07
C LEU A 124 12.58 5.28 -10.50
N LYS A 125 13.13 5.94 -11.52
CA LYS A 125 12.99 5.51 -12.91
C LYS A 125 13.73 4.18 -13.12
N ASN A 126 13.06 3.21 -13.75
CA ASN A 126 13.58 1.84 -13.98
C ASN A 126 14.00 1.13 -12.68
N LYS A 127 13.32 1.44 -11.58
CA LYS A 127 13.56 0.88 -10.25
C LYS A 127 12.26 0.34 -9.70
N PRO A 128 12.28 -0.75 -8.92
CA PRO A 128 11.05 -1.37 -8.44
C PRO A 128 10.23 -0.43 -7.54
N LYS A 129 8.93 -0.30 -7.83
CA LYS A 129 7.93 0.25 -6.91
C LYS A 129 6.93 -0.81 -6.50
N VAL A 130 6.78 -1.01 -5.19
CA VAL A 130 5.84 -1.97 -4.61
C VAL A 130 4.77 -1.23 -3.82
N PHE A 131 3.51 -1.55 -4.07
CA PHE A 131 2.36 -1.01 -3.33
C PHE A 131 1.65 -2.14 -2.60
N LEU A 132 1.66 -2.11 -1.27
CA LEU A 132 1.00 -3.08 -0.40
C LEU A 132 -0.25 -2.45 0.20
N ILE A 133 -1.43 -2.92 -0.18
CA ILE A 133 -2.70 -2.27 0.15
C ILE A 133 -3.53 -3.20 1.03
N SER A 134 -3.68 -2.84 2.30
CA SER A 134 -4.63 -3.45 3.22
C SER A 134 -5.89 -2.60 3.32
N ALA A 135 -6.87 -2.94 2.49
CA ALA A 135 -8.18 -2.28 2.44
C ALA A 135 -9.23 -3.24 1.88
N CYS A 136 -10.48 -3.13 2.35
CA CYS A 136 -11.60 -3.81 1.71
C CYS A 136 -11.74 -3.30 0.27
N GLN A 137 -12.09 -4.16 -0.67
CA GLN A 137 -12.41 -3.76 -2.05
C GLN A 137 -13.90 -3.94 -2.37
N GLY A 138 -14.72 -4.21 -1.35
CA GLY A 138 -16.15 -4.35 -1.41
C GLY A 138 -16.71 -4.93 -0.11
N LYS A 139 -17.97 -5.38 -0.15
CA LYS A 139 -18.72 -5.86 1.03
C LYS A 139 -18.98 -7.37 1.01
N LYS A 140 -18.48 -8.09 0.00
CA LYS A 140 -18.71 -9.54 -0.09
C LYS A 140 -17.72 -10.24 0.84
N ARG A 141 -18.21 -11.12 1.70
CA ARG A 141 -17.35 -12.10 2.37
C ARG A 141 -16.94 -13.16 1.37
N ASP A 142 -15.64 -13.44 1.32
CA ASP A 142 -15.14 -14.54 0.51
C ASP A 142 -15.58 -15.87 1.14
N LYS A 143 -16.26 -16.70 0.34
CA LYS A 143 -16.69 -18.05 0.72
C LYS A 143 -15.84 -19.13 0.01
N GLY A 144 -14.70 -18.74 -0.56
CA GLY A 144 -13.85 -19.60 -1.38
C GLY A 144 -14.31 -19.65 -2.84
N ILE A 145 -14.46 -18.50 -3.49
CA ILE A 145 -14.90 -18.45 -4.89
C ILE A 145 -13.77 -18.20 -5.87
N SER A 146 -13.91 -18.72 -7.10
CA SER A 146 -13.01 -18.39 -8.20
C SER A 146 -13.22 -16.93 -8.62
N TYR A 147 -12.16 -16.13 -8.60
CA TYR A 147 -12.18 -14.74 -9.00
C TYR A 147 -11.46 -14.54 -10.34
N ASP A 148 -12.06 -13.76 -11.23
CA ASP A 148 -11.46 -13.38 -12.51
C ASP A 148 -10.53 -12.19 -12.32
N PHE A 149 -9.23 -12.47 -12.23
CA PHE A 149 -8.19 -11.46 -12.00
C PHE A 149 -8.03 -10.45 -13.13
N SER A 150 -8.60 -10.68 -14.33
CA SER A 150 -8.60 -9.69 -15.41
C SER A 150 -9.40 -8.43 -15.08
N LYS A 151 -10.26 -8.50 -14.05
CA LYS A 151 -11.09 -7.40 -13.56
C LYS A 151 -10.41 -6.52 -12.51
N VAL A 152 -9.14 -6.77 -12.18
CA VAL A 152 -8.37 -5.88 -11.30
C VAL A 152 -8.06 -4.60 -12.09
N PRO A 153 -8.54 -3.41 -11.67
CA PRO A 153 -8.38 -2.17 -12.43
C PRO A 153 -7.00 -1.55 -12.18
N LEU A 154 -5.95 -2.32 -12.44
CA LEU A 154 -4.57 -1.86 -12.35
C LEU A 154 -4.09 -1.40 -13.72
N ASN A 155 -4.14 -0.08 -13.95
CA ASN A 155 -3.50 0.55 -15.10
C ASN A 155 -2.06 0.92 -14.73
N ALA A 156 -1.20 -0.09 -14.55
CA ALA A 156 0.23 0.10 -14.40
C ALA A 156 0.87 0.44 -15.76
N PRO A 157 1.89 1.30 -15.82
CA PRO A 157 2.64 1.55 -17.05
C PRO A 157 3.27 0.25 -17.57
N THR A 158 3.25 0.03 -18.88
CA THR A 158 3.87 -1.15 -19.51
C THR A 158 5.40 -1.11 -19.50
N ASP A 159 5.99 0.07 -19.31
CA ASP A 159 7.41 0.32 -19.55
C ASP A 159 8.20 0.60 -18.25
N ASP A 160 7.68 0.18 -17.09
CA ASP A 160 8.31 0.40 -15.79
C ASP A 160 7.86 -0.64 -14.75
N ASP A 161 8.66 -0.84 -13.70
CA ASP A 161 8.50 -1.95 -12.76
C ASP A 161 7.59 -1.60 -11.58
N TYR A 162 6.31 -1.97 -11.70
CA TYR A 162 5.30 -1.81 -10.65
C TYR A 162 4.75 -3.16 -10.18
N LEU A 163 4.75 -3.36 -8.86
CA LEU A 163 4.06 -4.47 -8.21
C LEU A 163 2.99 -3.93 -7.27
N VAL A 164 1.73 -4.32 -7.46
CA VAL A 164 0.63 -3.98 -6.56
C VAL A 164 0.07 -5.25 -5.94
N ILE A 165 0.07 -5.30 -4.60
CA ILE A 165 -0.44 -6.41 -3.81
C ILE A 165 -1.58 -5.87 -2.95
N MET A 166 -2.76 -6.48 -3.08
CA MET A 166 -3.95 -6.12 -2.31
C MET A 166 -4.36 -7.28 -1.40
N SER A 167 -4.77 -6.97 -0.17
CA SER A 167 -5.23 -7.99 0.79
C SER A 167 -6.63 -8.54 0.50
N ALA A 168 -7.38 -7.89 -0.39
CA ALA A 168 -8.67 -8.35 -0.90
C ALA A 168 -8.76 -8.10 -2.41
N VAL A 169 -9.38 -9.03 -3.13
CA VAL A 169 -9.72 -8.86 -4.55
C VAL A 169 -10.95 -7.95 -4.72
N PRO A 170 -11.13 -7.27 -5.88
CA PRO A 170 -12.26 -6.37 -6.08
C PRO A 170 -13.62 -6.99 -5.76
N GLY A 171 -14.41 -6.29 -4.96
CA GLY A 171 -15.71 -6.72 -4.46
C GLY A 171 -15.72 -7.38 -3.07
N PHE A 172 -14.57 -7.68 -2.46
CA PHE A 172 -14.47 -8.46 -1.23
C PHE A 172 -13.95 -7.69 -0.01
N GLU A 173 -14.31 -8.18 1.18
CA GLU A 173 -13.83 -7.66 2.46
C GLU A 173 -12.38 -8.10 2.73
N ALA A 174 -11.58 -7.22 3.32
CA ALA A 174 -10.30 -7.55 3.92
C ALA A 174 -10.49 -7.78 5.43
N PHE A 175 -9.99 -8.91 5.94
CA PHE A 175 -10.10 -9.25 7.35
C PHE A 175 -9.00 -8.61 8.20
N ARG A 176 -9.32 -8.25 9.44
CA ARG A 176 -8.39 -7.65 10.38
C ARG A 176 -8.81 -7.92 11.82
N HIS A 177 -7.86 -8.37 12.64
CA HIS A 177 -8.11 -8.57 14.07
C HIS A 177 -8.01 -7.24 14.83
N ASN A 178 -8.97 -6.95 15.72
CA ASN A 178 -9.09 -5.63 16.38
C ASN A 178 -7.92 -5.27 17.32
N HIS A 179 -7.11 -6.26 17.73
CA HIS A 179 -5.96 -6.04 18.62
C HIS A 179 -4.63 -6.47 18.03
N GLN A 180 -4.64 -7.46 17.14
CA GLN A 180 -3.42 -8.09 16.62
C GLN A 180 -3.11 -7.67 15.18
N GLY A 181 -4.01 -6.89 14.56
CA GLY A 181 -3.85 -6.41 13.20
C GLY A 181 -4.25 -7.44 12.13
N THR A 182 -3.96 -7.09 10.90
CA THR A 182 -4.17 -7.86 9.67
C THR A 182 -3.20 -9.04 9.58
N PHE A 183 -1.97 -8.87 10.08
CA PHE A 183 -0.90 -9.87 9.96
C PHE A 183 -0.81 -10.83 11.17
N ALA A 184 -1.84 -10.85 12.02
CA ALA A 184 -1.92 -11.76 13.14
C ALA A 184 -1.81 -13.21 12.65
N LYS A 185 -0.92 -14.00 13.26
CA LYS A 185 -0.87 -15.45 13.01
C LYS A 185 -2.19 -16.06 13.49
N ALA A 186 -2.76 -16.96 12.69
CA ALA A 186 -4.01 -17.67 12.99
C ALA A 186 -3.93 -18.59 14.24
N GLU A 187 -2.80 -18.63 14.94
CA GLU A 187 -2.55 -19.52 16.09
C GLU A 187 -3.36 -19.15 17.35
N ASN A 188 -4.19 -18.10 17.35
CA ASN A 188 -5.00 -17.68 18.50
C ASN A 188 -6.45 -17.27 18.13
N LEU A 189 -7.02 -17.87 17.08
CA LEU A 189 -8.45 -17.72 16.77
C LEU A 189 -9.21 -18.95 17.29
N ASP A 190 -9.40 -19.01 18.62
CA ASP A 190 -10.37 -19.89 19.28
C ASP A 190 -11.65 -19.11 19.61
#